data_AF-A0A969DIZ8-F1
#
_entry.id   AF-A0A969DIZ8-F1
#
_cell.length_a   1.000
_cell.length_b   1.000
_cell.length_c   1.000
_cell.angle_alpha   90.00
_cell.angle_beta   90.00
_cell.angle_gamma   90.00
#
_symmetry.space_group_name_H-M   'P 1'
#
loop_
_entity.id
_entity.type
_entity.pdbx_description
1 polymer ?
#
loop_
_entity_poly.entity_id
_entity_poly.type
_entity_poly.pdbx_seq_one_letter_code
_entity_poly.pdbx_strand_id
1 'polypeptide(L)'
;MPHEEFKSQLSPSGVKVQARLKERIKSLEKDNKELRRKNEALAGQVYRTHQLQEQVERQQRTIEDLEMLLNESESRNPKSSSKVTPITKKHTKKLKNSSSKIDSELKTLKIRSNSTLSKLIDSNPEEVVLNAISSLKEALSNQTVKNKTGFLVKAIENNWIPNDDYEEKLELDFFNKWFPLANSQGLVSASTKLDGVLHVLNPDGEWIPFEKMITQYPLDALKSMT
;
A
#
# COMPACT_ATOMS: atom_id res chain seq x y z
N MET A 1 -18.27 -63.03 -44.00
CA MET A 1 -19.42 -62.81 -43.10
C MET A 1 -19.56 -61.30 -42.90
N PRO A 2 -20.50 -60.64 -43.60
CA PRO A 2 -20.71 -59.20 -43.44
C PRO A 2 -21.49 -58.93 -42.13
N HIS A 3 -20.97 -58.02 -41.30
CA HIS A 3 -21.68 -57.53 -40.12
C HIS A 3 -22.86 -56.66 -40.58
N GLU A 4 -24.08 -57.15 -40.40
CA GLU A 4 -25.29 -56.33 -40.52
C GLU A 4 -25.26 -55.21 -39.47
N GLU A 5 -25.06 -53.98 -39.91
CA GLU A 5 -25.34 -52.79 -39.11
C GLU A 5 -26.85 -52.70 -38.85
N PHE A 6 -27.30 -53.21 -37.71
CA PHE A 6 -28.63 -52.92 -37.18
C PHE A 6 -28.74 -51.44 -36.78
N LYS A 7 -29.02 -50.57 -37.76
CA LYS A 7 -29.54 -49.21 -37.50
C LYS A 7 -31.01 -49.33 -37.11
N SER A 8 -31.27 -49.50 -35.82
CA SER A 8 -32.61 -49.35 -35.24
C SER A 8 -33.15 -47.96 -35.59
N GLN A 9 -34.09 -47.87 -36.53
CA GLN A 9 -34.77 -46.64 -36.88
C GLN A 9 -35.68 -46.22 -35.71
N LEU A 10 -35.24 -45.24 -34.92
CA LEU A 10 -36.07 -44.66 -33.87
C LEU A 10 -37.29 -43.99 -34.51
N SER A 11 -38.47 -44.21 -33.91
CA SER A 11 -39.69 -43.50 -34.32
C SER A 11 -39.51 -41.97 -34.21
N PRO A 12 -40.28 -41.16 -34.93
CA PRO A 12 -40.16 -39.69 -34.90
C PRO A 12 -40.26 -39.11 -33.47
N SER A 13 -41.00 -39.77 -32.58
CA SER A 13 -41.08 -39.43 -31.15
C SER A 13 -39.78 -39.80 -30.41
N GLY A 14 -39.22 -40.98 -30.68
CA GLY A 14 -37.93 -41.43 -30.12
C GLY A 14 -36.77 -40.52 -30.52
N VAL A 15 -36.74 -40.01 -31.76
CA VAL A 15 -35.71 -39.05 -32.22
C VAL A 15 -35.79 -37.73 -31.44
N LYS A 16 -37.00 -37.22 -31.18
CA LYS A 16 -37.20 -35.99 -30.37
C LYS A 16 -36.75 -36.18 -28.93
N VAL A 17 -37.07 -37.32 -28.31
CA VAL A 17 -36.62 -37.66 -26.96
C VAL A 17 -35.09 -37.77 -26.91
N GLN A 18 -34.48 -38.44 -27.90
CA GLN A 18 -33.03 -38.56 -27.98
C GLN A 18 -32.33 -37.20 -28.15
N ALA A 19 -32.89 -36.30 -28.96
CA ALA A 19 -32.36 -34.94 -29.12
C ALA A 19 -32.39 -34.16 -27.79
N ARG A 20 -33.52 -34.19 -27.07
CA ARG A 20 -33.67 -33.52 -25.77
C ARG A 20 -32.73 -34.08 -24.71
N LEU A 21 -32.52 -35.40 -24.69
CA LEU A 21 -31.57 -36.04 -23.78
C LEU A 21 -30.13 -35.64 -24.10
N LYS A 22 -29.74 -35.61 -25.38
CA LYS A 22 -28.40 -35.14 -25.80
C LYS A 22 -28.15 -33.70 -25.41
N GLU A 23 -29.14 -32.83 -25.59
CA GLU A 23 -29.05 -31.43 -25.18
C GLU A 23 -28.90 -31.30 -23.66
N ARG A 24 -29.69 -32.06 -22.89
CA ARG A 24 -29.60 -32.07 -21.43
C ARG A 24 -28.25 -32.60 -20.93
N ILE A 25 -27.71 -33.65 -21.54
CA ILE A 25 -26.37 -34.17 -21.22
C ILE A 25 -25.32 -33.09 -21.46
N LYS A 26 -25.36 -32.44 -22.64
CA LYS A 26 -24.41 -31.37 -22.97
C LYS A 26 -24.48 -30.19 -22.00
N SER A 27 -25.69 -29.81 -21.57
CA SER A 27 -25.89 -28.78 -20.53
C SER A 27 -25.28 -29.22 -19.20
N LEU A 28 -25.59 -30.45 -18.76
CA LEU A 28 -25.09 -30.98 -17.48
C LEU A 28 -23.55 -31.12 -17.47
N GLU A 29 -22.94 -31.49 -18.60
CA GLU A 29 -21.49 -31.54 -18.75
C GLU A 29 -20.85 -30.16 -18.64
N LYS A 30 -21.47 -29.14 -19.24
CA LYS A 30 -21.03 -27.75 -19.12
C LYS A 30 -21.10 -27.28 -17.68
N ASP A 31 -22.22 -27.53 -17.00
CA ASP A 31 -22.43 -27.14 -15.61
C ASP A 31 -21.44 -27.86 -14.68
N ASN A 32 -21.20 -29.16 -14.89
CA ASN A 32 -20.19 -29.91 -14.13
C ASN A 32 -18.78 -29.35 -14.33
N LYS A 33 -18.42 -28.97 -15.56
CA LYS A 33 -17.11 -28.35 -15.83
C LYS A 33 -16.97 -27.02 -15.11
N GLU A 34 -18.02 -26.22 -15.06
CA GLU A 34 -18.03 -24.95 -14.34
C GLU A 34 -17.93 -25.15 -12.83
N LEU A 35 -18.70 -26.10 -12.27
CA LEU A 35 -18.65 -26.45 -10.85
C LEU A 35 -17.27 -26.94 -10.43
N ARG A 36 -16.59 -27.75 -11.27
CA ARG A 36 -15.21 -28.17 -11.02
C ARG A 36 -14.24 -26.99 -10.94
N ARG A 37 -14.34 -26.04 -11.88
CA ARG A 37 -13.53 -24.81 -11.86
C ARG A 37 -13.78 -23.99 -10.59
N LYS A 38 -15.04 -23.85 -10.19
CA LYS A 38 -15.42 -23.14 -8.95
C LYS A 38 -14.87 -23.84 -7.71
N ASN A 39 -14.98 -25.16 -7.63
CA ASN A 39 -14.44 -25.94 -6.52
C ASN A 39 -12.91 -25.84 -6.43
N GLU A 40 -12.20 -25.87 -7.56
CA GLU A 40 -10.75 -25.69 -7.59
C GLU A 40 -10.34 -24.29 -7.12
N ALA A 41 -11.04 -23.24 -7.59
CA ALA A 41 -10.81 -21.88 -7.13
C ALA A 41 -11.08 -21.72 -5.63
N LEU A 42 -12.18 -22.31 -5.14
CA LEU A 42 -12.53 -22.29 -3.72
C LEU A 42 -11.50 -23.03 -2.88
N ALA A 43 -11.03 -24.20 -3.31
CA ALA A 43 -9.97 -24.95 -2.63
C ALA A 43 -8.69 -24.11 -2.51
N GLY A 44 -8.31 -23.39 -3.58
CA GLY A 44 -7.20 -22.46 -3.55
C GLY A 44 -7.41 -21.28 -2.59
N GLN A 45 -8.63 -20.75 -2.49
CA GLN A 45 -8.98 -19.73 -1.50
C GLN A 45 -8.87 -20.25 -0.07
N VAL A 46 -9.43 -21.42 0.22
CA VAL A 46 -9.37 -22.05 1.55
C VAL A 46 -7.92 -22.28 1.98
N TYR A 47 -7.06 -22.74 1.06
CA TYR A 47 -5.65 -22.93 1.35
C TYR A 47 -4.96 -21.61 1.74
N ARG A 48 -5.19 -20.52 0.99
CA ARG A 48 -4.66 -19.19 1.34
C ARG A 48 -5.19 -18.69 2.68
N THR A 49 -6.48 -18.85 2.95
CA THR A 49 -7.08 -18.45 4.22
C THR A 49 -6.45 -19.20 5.39
N HIS A 50 -6.21 -20.51 5.26
CA HIS A 50 -5.55 -21.29 6.30
C HIS A 50 -4.11 -20.85 6.54
N GLN A 51 -3.34 -20.55 5.48
CA GLN A 51 -1.99 -20.01 5.62
C GLN A 51 -1.96 -18.66 6.34
N LEU A 52 -2.87 -17.76 5.98
CA LEU A 52 -3.00 -16.46 6.64
C LEU A 52 -3.42 -16.62 8.11
N GLN A 53 -4.34 -17.53 8.39
CA GLN A 53 -4.78 -17.79 9.75
C GLN A 53 -3.63 -18.34 10.62
N GLU A 54 -2.83 -19.26 10.08
CA GLU A 54 -1.64 -19.76 10.78
C GLU A 54 -0.62 -18.64 11.04
N GLN A 55 -0.44 -17.72 10.10
CA GLN A 55 0.44 -16.56 10.29
C GLN A 55 -0.07 -15.63 11.40
N VAL A 56 -1.37 -15.34 11.42
CA VAL A 56 -2.01 -14.55 12.48
C VAL A 56 -1.84 -15.22 13.83
N GLU A 57 -2.06 -16.53 13.94
CA GLU A 57 -1.87 -17.28 15.19
C GLU A 57 -0.42 -17.21 15.69
N ARG A 58 0.57 -17.33 14.79
CA ARG A 58 1.99 -17.21 15.15
C ARG A 58 2.33 -15.80 15.64
N GLN A 59 1.83 -14.77 14.96
CA GLN A 59 2.04 -13.38 15.36
C GLN A 59 1.38 -13.08 16.70
N GLN A 60 0.15 -13.56 16.91
CA GLN A 60 -0.59 -13.41 18.16
C GLN A 60 0.17 -14.03 19.33
N ARG A 61 0.70 -15.24 19.18
CA ARG A 61 1.56 -15.87 20.21
C ARG A 61 2.81 -15.04 20.50
N THR A 62 3.44 -14.48 19.47
CA THR A 62 4.64 -13.64 19.65
C THR A 62 4.31 -12.37 20.43
N ILE A 63 3.16 -11.74 20.15
CA ILE A 63 2.68 -10.58 20.90
C ILE A 63 2.45 -10.96 22.37
N GLU A 64 1.73 -12.05 22.63
CA GLU A 64 1.47 -12.55 23.99
C GLU A 64 2.76 -12.85 24.75
N ASP A 65 3.73 -13.51 24.11
CA ASP A 65 5.04 -13.80 24.70
C ASP A 65 5.81 -12.51 25.03
N LEU A 66 5.81 -11.53 24.13
CA LEU A 66 6.48 -10.24 24.34
C LEU A 66 5.80 -9.44 25.46
N GLU A 67 4.47 -9.41 25.51
CA GLU A 67 3.71 -8.76 26.58
C GLU A 67 4.00 -9.41 27.94
N MET A 68 4.07 -10.74 27.99
CA MET A 68 4.45 -11.47 29.20
C MET A 68 5.88 -11.11 29.64
N LEU A 69 6.84 -11.09 28.71
CA LEU A 69 8.23 -10.69 29.01
C LEU A 69 8.32 -9.24 29.51
N LEU A 70 7.55 -8.34 28.91
CA LEU A 70 7.53 -6.94 29.31
C LEU A 70 6.95 -6.79 30.72
N ASN A 71 5.83 -7.45 31.01
CA ASN A 71 5.22 -7.48 32.34
C ASN A 71 6.13 -8.14 33.40
N GLU A 72 6.84 -9.21 33.06
CA GLU A 72 7.87 -9.80 33.92
C GLU A 72 9.02 -8.84 34.20
N SER A 73 9.47 -8.09 33.18
CA SER A 73 10.54 -7.10 33.32
C SER A 73 10.12 -5.91 34.20
N GLU A 74 8.86 -5.47 34.10
CA GLU A 74 8.26 -4.44 34.97
C GLU A 74 8.11 -4.96 36.41
N SER A 75 7.75 -6.24 36.57
CA SER A 75 7.59 -6.88 37.88
C SER A 75 8.92 -7.15 38.59
N ARG A 76 9.99 -7.46 37.84
CA ARG A 76 11.35 -7.66 38.37
C ARG A 76 12.08 -6.35 38.65
N ASN A 77 11.53 -5.21 38.20
CA ASN A 77 12.08 -3.90 38.47
C ASN A 77 11.09 -3.03 39.27
N PRO A 78 10.75 -3.40 40.52
CA PRO A 78 10.04 -2.50 41.40
C PRO A 78 11.04 -1.40 41.80
N LYS A 79 11.03 -0.30 41.05
CA LYS A 79 11.70 0.98 41.33
C LYS A 79 13.21 1.02 41.08
N SER A 80 13.60 1.64 39.97
CA SER A 80 14.66 2.66 40.00
C SER A 80 14.13 4.00 40.53
N SER A 81 13.29 3.97 41.59
CA SER A 81 13.12 5.12 42.45
C SER A 81 14.37 5.22 43.32
N SER A 82 15.44 5.77 42.74
CA SER A 82 16.50 6.32 43.57
C SER A 82 15.85 7.38 44.45
N LYS A 83 15.68 7.03 45.74
CA LYS A 83 15.37 7.99 46.81
C LYS A 83 16.62 8.82 47.02
N VAL A 84 16.88 9.75 46.11
CA VAL A 84 17.80 10.87 46.34
C VAL A 84 16.93 12.11 46.31
N THR A 85 16.66 12.68 47.47
CA THR A 85 16.03 13.99 47.61
C THR A 85 17.06 15.07 47.26
N PRO A 86 16.84 15.89 46.21
CA PRO A 86 17.53 17.17 46.13
C PRO A 86 16.82 18.13 47.08
N ILE A 87 17.40 18.27 48.28
CA ILE A 87 17.23 19.49 49.06
C ILE A 87 17.98 20.58 48.30
N THR A 88 17.25 21.40 47.55
CA THR A 88 17.43 22.86 47.55
C THR A 88 16.33 23.53 46.72
N LYS A 89 15.89 24.65 47.24
CA LYS A 89 14.74 25.44 46.83
C LYS A 89 15.00 26.17 45.50
N LYS A 90 13.89 26.55 44.86
CA LYS A 90 13.69 27.67 43.92
C LYS A 90 14.04 27.43 42.45
N HIS A 91 12.98 27.54 41.64
CA HIS A 91 12.97 28.02 40.26
C HIS A 91 13.97 27.36 39.29
N THR A 92 13.58 26.22 38.72
CA THR A 92 14.06 25.84 37.39
C THR A 92 12.92 26.00 36.39
N LYS A 93 13.16 26.93 35.48
CA LYS A 93 12.36 27.29 34.32
C LYS A 93 11.84 26.03 33.62
N LYS A 94 10.57 26.09 33.19
CA LYS A 94 10.03 25.33 32.05
C LYS A 94 11.15 25.08 31.04
N LEU A 95 11.54 23.83 30.85
CA LEU A 95 12.30 23.42 29.68
C LEU A 95 11.37 23.67 28.49
N LYS A 96 11.46 24.87 27.92
CA LYS A 96 10.88 25.22 26.63
C LYS A 96 11.70 24.46 25.58
N ASN A 97 11.41 23.16 25.46
CA ASN A 97 11.89 22.33 24.35
C ASN A 97 10.93 22.43 23.15
N SER A 98 10.15 23.53 23.06
CA SER A 98 9.61 23.99 21.78
C SER A 98 10.82 24.29 20.91
N SER A 99 11.22 23.34 20.08
CA SER A 99 12.37 23.53 19.20
C SER A 99 12.12 24.79 18.38
N SER A 100 13.13 25.65 18.26
CA SER A 100 13.03 26.90 17.49
C SER A 100 12.50 26.67 16.07
N LYS A 101 12.71 25.45 15.55
CA LYS A 101 12.20 24.97 14.26
C LYS A 101 10.67 24.86 14.25
N ILE A 102 10.04 24.19 15.22
CA ILE A 102 8.57 24.07 15.31
C ILE A 102 7.93 25.46 15.38
N ASP A 103 8.46 26.34 16.24
CA ASP A 103 7.94 27.70 16.40
C ASP A 103 8.06 28.53 15.10
N SER A 104 9.15 28.35 14.34
CA SER A 104 9.34 29.02 13.05
C SER A 104 8.34 28.54 12.00
N GLU A 105 8.08 27.23 11.93
CA GLU A 105 7.15 26.63 10.98
C GLU A 105 5.70 27.04 11.27
N LEU A 106 5.30 27.06 12.54
CA LEU A 106 3.97 27.52 12.94
C LEU A 106 3.72 28.98 12.56
N LYS A 107 4.74 29.83 12.69
CA LYS A 107 4.68 31.24 12.26
C LYS A 107 4.55 31.34 10.74
N THR A 108 5.34 30.58 9.98
CA THR A 108 5.26 30.53 8.52
C THR A 108 3.86 30.13 8.05
N LEU A 109 3.25 29.13 8.70
CA LEU A 109 1.90 28.65 8.36
C LEU A 109 0.76 29.54 8.89
N LYS A 110 1.10 30.63 9.59
CA LYS A 110 0.18 31.58 10.27
C LYS A 110 -0.76 30.87 11.26
N ILE A 111 -0.25 29.86 11.96
CA ILE A 111 -1.01 29.10 12.97
C ILE A 111 -0.77 29.73 14.34
N ARG A 112 -1.84 30.19 14.98
CA ARG A 112 -1.77 30.66 16.36
C ARG A 112 -1.67 29.46 17.30
N SER A 113 -0.59 29.38 18.08
CA SER A 113 -0.47 28.35 19.12
C SER A 113 -1.52 28.59 20.21
N ASN A 114 -2.36 27.58 20.47
CA ASN A 114 -3.32 27.57 21.57
C ASN A 114 -2.80 26.68 22.72
N SER A 115 -3.45 26.72 23.87
CA SER A 115 -3.01 25.95 25.05
C SER A 115 -2.97 24.44 24.80
N THR A 116 -3.93 23.90 24.03
CA THR A 116 -3.98 22.47 23.66
C THR A 116 -2.80 22.08 22.77
N LEU A 117 -2.54 22.84 21.71
CA LEU A 117 -1.43 22.62 20.79
C LEU A 117 -0.09 22.78 21.49
N SER A 118 0.04 23.77 22.38
CA SER A 118 1.27 23.93 23.18
C SER A 118 1.53 22.71 24.07
N LYS A 119 0.49 22.18 24.73
CA LYS A 119 0.60 20.95 25.52
C LYS A 119 0.97 19.75 24.64
N LEU A 120 0.35 19.60 23.48
CA LEU A 120 0.65 18.51 22.54
C LEU A 120 2.09 18.57 22.03
N ILE A 121 2.59 19.77 21.71
CA ILE A 121 3.98 19.97 21.29
C ILE A 121 4.95 19.63 22.43
N ASP A 122 4.64 20.03 23.66
CA ASP A 122 5.50 19.76 24.82
C ASP A 122 5.45 18.27 25.26
N SER A 123 4.36 17.56 24.96
CA SER A 123 4.14 16.15 25.36
C SER A 123 4.57 15.11 24.32
N ASN A 124 4.79 15.49 23.06
CA ASN A 124 5.17 14.57 21.99
C ASN A 124 6.63 14.81 21.55
N PRO A 125 7.31 13.79 20.99
CA PRO A 125 8.64 13.98 20.44
C PRO A 125 8.62 14.95 19.27
N GLU A 126 9.72 15.70 19.09
CA GLU A 126 9.86 16.72 18.06
C GLU A 126 9.57 16.17 16.66
N GLU A 127 10.01 14.94 16.37
CA GLU A 127 9.80 14.25 15.10
C GLU A 127 8.31 14.10 14.75
N VAL A 128 7.47 13.67 15.70
CA VAL A 128 6.02 13.51 15.49
C VAL A 128 5.38 14.85 15.16
N VAL A 129 5.80 15.93 15.86
CA VAL A 129 5.28 17.27 15.60
C VAL A 129 5.73 17.77 14.22
N LEU A 130 6.98 17.51 13.82
CA LEU A 130 7.49 17.86 12.50
C LEU A 130 6.77 17.09 11.38
N ASN A 131 6.50 15.80 11.57
CA ASN A 131 5.73 14.98 10.62
C ASN A 131 4.29 15.49 10.47
N ALA A 132 3.65 15.86 11.58
CA ALA A 132 2.33 16.47 11.56
C ALA A 132 2.32 17.83 10.82
N ILE A 133 3.38 18.63 10.97
CA ILE A 133 3.56 19.89 10.21
C ILE A 133 3.75 19.61 8.72
N SER A 134 4.57 18.62 8.35
CA SER A 134 4.78 18.22 6.96
C SER A 134 3.48 17.74 6.31
N SER A 135 2.71 16.91 7.02
CA SER A 135 1.38 16.45 6.59
C SER A 135 0.43 17.62 6.33
N LEU A 136 0.48 18.66 7.18
CA LEU A 136 -0.33 19.85 6.99
C LEU A 136 0.13 20.68 5.78
N LYS A 137 1.43 20.79 5.52
CA LYS A 137 1.96 21.45 4.32
C LYS A 137 1.47 20.74 3.06
N GLU A 138 1.54 19.41 3.03
CA GLU A 138 1.04 18.59 1.92
C GLU A 138 -0.46 18.78 1.70
N ALA A 139 -1.25 18.71 2.78
CA ALA A 139 -2.68 18.93 2.71
C ALA A 139 -3.03 20.34 2.19
N LEU A 140 -2.23 21.36 2.52
CA LEU A 140 -2.41 22.72 2.01
C LEU A 140 -2.05 22.86 0.52
N SER A 141 -1.09 22.07 0.02
CA SER A 141 -0.77 22.01 -1.41
C SER A 141 -1.88 21.35 -2.22
N ASN A 142 -2.52 20.31 -1.68
CA ASN A 142 -3.56 19.55 -2.37
C ASN A 142 -4.96 20.17 -2.22
N GLN A 143 -5.26 20.82 -1.10
CA GLN A 143 -6.59 21.33 -0.79
C GLN A 143 -6.60 22.51 0.20
N THR A 144 -7.70 23.28 0.22
CA THR A 144 -7.91 24.31 1.24
C THR A 144 -8.34 23.69 2.57
N VAL A 145 -7.41 23.62 3.53
CA VAL A 145 -7.70 23.16 4.89
C VAL A 145 -8.45 24.24 5.68
N LYS A 146 -9.73 23.99 5.98
CA LYS A 146 -10.63 24.92 6.70
C LYS A 146 -10.12 25.31 8.11
N ASN A 147 -9.53 24.37 8.86
CA ASN A 147 -9.01 24.62 10.20
C ASN A 147 -7.62 24.00 10.38
N LYS A 148 -6.58 24.80 10.13
CA LYS A 148 -5.17 24.39 10.23
C LYS A 148 -4.77 23.94 11.63
N THR A 149 -5.24 24.63 12.67
CA THR A 149 -4.93 24.29 14.07
C THR A 149 -5.56 22.97 14.46
N GLY A 150 -6.84 22.78 14.14
CA GLY A 150 -7.55 21.53 14.41
C GLY A 150 -6.99 20.34 13.63
N PHE A 151 -6.54 20.58 12.40
CA PHE A 151 -5.82 19.58 11.60
C PHE A 151 -4.52 19.17 12.29
N LEU A 152 -3.71 20.13 12.71
CA LEU A 152 -2.42 19.84 13.35
C LEU A 152 -2.59 19.09 14.69
N VAL A 153 -3.59 19.45 15.48
CA VAL A 153 -3.93 18.72 16.72
C VAL A 153 -4.22 17.26 16.42
N LYS A 154 -5.10 16.99 15.45
CA LYS A 154 -5.43 15.62 15.05
C LYS A 154 -4.24 14.89 14.45
N ALA A 155 -3.42 15.57 13.66
CA ALA A 155 -2.23 14.99 13.05
C ALA A 155 -1.21 14.56 14.10
N ILE A 156 -1.02 15.34 15.17
CA ILE A 156 -0.15 14.96 16.29
C ILE A 156 -0.78 13.81 17.09
N GLU A 157 -2.09 13.88 17.42
CA GLU A 157 -2.78 12.82 18.19
C GLU A 157 -2.79 11.47 17.48
N ASN A 158 -2.87 11.46 16.15
CA ASN A 158 -2.94 10.25 15.35
C ASN A 158 -1.59 9.88 14.69
N ASN A 159 -0.50 10.53 15.07
CA ASN A 159 0.84 10.30 14.50
C ASN A 159 0.84 10.29 12.96
N TRP A 160 0.22 11.28 12.33
CA TRP A 160 0.20 11.37 10.88
C TRP A 160 1.62 11.59 10.36
N ILE A 161 1.99 10.74 9.43
CA ILE A 161 3.21 10.84 8.64
C ILE A 161 2.80 11.52 7.33
N PRO A 162 3.55 12.50 6.83
CA PRO A 162 3.31 13.01 5.47
C PRO A 162 3.29 11.81 4.53
N ASN A 163 2.46 11.85 3.49
CA ASN A 163 2.62 10.82 2.48
C ASN A 163 4.04 11.01 1.95
N ASP A 164 4.94 10.06 2.23
CA ASP A 164 6.27 10.05 1.63
C ASP A 164 6.03 10.33 0.16
N ASP A 165 6.67 11.38 -0.36
CA ASP A 165 6.55 11.79 -1.75
C ASP A 165 6.77 10.54 -2.58
N TYR A 166 5.64 9.96 -3.00
CA TYR A 166 5.52 8.62 -3.52
C TYR A 166 6.63 8.48 -4.57
N GLU A 167 7.65 7.65 -4.34
CA GLU A 167 8.69 7.41 -5.36
C GLU A 167 8.00 7.07 -6.69
N GLU A 168 6.88 6.34 -6.63
CA GLU A 168 6.01 6.04 -7.76
C GLU A 168 5.41 7.28 -8.46
N LYS A 169 5.10 8.38 -7.75
CA LYS A 169 4.53 9.60 -8.34
C LYS A 169 5.61 10.43 -9.03
N LEU A 170 6.81 10.52 -8.44
CA LEU A 170 7.97 11.13 -9.08
C LEU A 170 8.41 10.33 -10.30
N GLU A 171 8.46 9.00 -10.20
CA GLU A 171 8.74 8.10 -11.33
C GLU A 171 7.70 8.24 -12.44
N LEU A 172 6.41 8.33 -12.09
CA LEU A 172 5.34 8.46 -13.08
C LEU A 172 5.37 9.83 -13.77
N ASP A 173 5.58 10.92 -13.03
CA ASP A 173 5.72 12.26 -13.60
C ASP A 173 6.96 12.39 -14.49
N PHE A 174 8.06 11.74 -14.09
CA PHE A 174 9.28 11.69 -14.89
C PHE A 174 9.09 10.84 -16.15
N PHE A 175 8.48 9.65 -16.03
CA PHE A 175 8.13 8.77 -17.14
C PHE A 175 7.21 9.48 -18.15
N ASN A 176 6.19 10.19 -17.67
CA ASN A 176 5.26 10.92 -18.53
C ASN A 176 5.94 12.01 -19.36
N LYS A 177 7.07 12.57 -18.89
CA LYS A 177 7.88 13.53 -19.65
C LYS A 177 8.87 12.83 -20.59
N TRP A 178 9.42 11.71 -20.15
CA TRP A 178 10.45 10.96 -20.87
C TRP A 178 9.88 10.15 -22.05
N PHE A 179 8.80 9.41 -21.82
CA PHE A 179 8.26 8.44 -22.77
C PHE A 179 7.83 9.06 -24.10
N PRO A 180 7.15 10.23 -24.15
CA PRO A 180 6.81 10.86 -25.42
C PRO A 180 8.04 11.23 -26.25
N LEU A 181 9.11 11.72 -25.61
CA LEU A 181 10.36 12.08 -26.28
C LEU A 181 11.06 10.83 -26.82
N ALA A 182 11.20 9.79 -25.98
CA ALA A 182 11.81 8.53 -26.39
C ALA A 182 11.03 7.83 -27.51
N ASN A 183 9.70 7.88 -27.48
CA ASN A 183 8.83 7.34 -28.51
C ASN A 183 8.94 8.12 -29.82
N SER A 184 9.00 9.47 -29.75
CA SER A 184 9.18 10.31 -30.94
C SER A 184 10.52 10.05 -31.65
N GLN A 185 11.53 9.60 -30.92
CA GLN A 185 12.86 9.24 -31.44
C GLN A 185 12.95 7.76 -31.87
N GLY A 186 11.85 7.00 -31.74
CA GLY A 186 11.82 5.58 -32.06
C GLY A 186 12.64 4.69 -31.13
N LEU A 187 12.99 5.17 -29.93
CA LEU A 187 13.75 4.40 -28.93
C LEU A 187 12.86 3.46 -28.11
N VAL A 188 11.57 3.78 -27.99
CA VAL A 188 10.56 2.94 -27.35
C VAL A 188 9.25 3.00 -28.13
N SER A 189 8.46 1.93 -28.09
CA SER A 189 7.20 1.86 -28.84
C SER A 189 5.97 1.68 -27.94
N ALA A 190 6.13 1.03 -26.79
CA ALA A 190 5.06 0.76 -25.85
C ALA A 190 5.58 0.71 -24.41
N SER A 191 4.67 0.75 -23.44
CA SER A 191 4.99 0.59 -22.01
C SER A 191 3.95 -0.27 -21.30
N THR A 192 4.38 -1.03 -20.29
CA THR A 192 3.51 -1.86 -19.44
C THR A 192 4.07 -1.98 -18.02
N LYS A 193 3.26 -2.40 -17.05
CA LYS A 193 3.72 -2.77 -15.71
C LYS A 193 3.77 -4.30 -15.58
N LEU A 194 4.95 -4.85 -15.30
CA LEU A 194 5.16 -6.27 -15.01
C LEU A 194 5.70 -6.39 -13.58
N ASP A 195 5.04 -7.19 -12.74
CA ASP A 195 5.40 -7.39 -11.33
C ASP A 195 5.57 -6.08 -10.52
N GLY A 196 4.76 -5.07 -10.85
CA GLY A 196 4.81 -3.74 -10.21
C GLY A 196 5.89 -2.80 -10.77
N VAL A 197 6.79 -3.29 -11.64
CA VAL A 197 7.87 -2.50 -12.24
C VAL A 197 7.48 -2.04 -13.64
N LEU A 198 7.72 -0.77 -13.94
CA LEU A 198 7.46 -0.18 -15.24
C LEU A 198 8.47 -0.68 -16.28
N HIS A 199 7.98 -1.23 -17.38
CA HIS A 199 8.77 -1.72 -18.51
C HIS A 199 8.39 -0.96 -19.79
N VAL A 200 9.37 -0.81 -20.67
CA VAL A 200 9.20 -0.21 -21.99
C VAL A 200 9.68 -1.18 -23.07
N LEU A 201 9.00 -1.16 -24.22
CA LEU A 201 9.31 -2.00 -25.37
C LEU A 201 10.33 -1.28 -26.25
N ASN A 202 11.52 -1.86 -26.39
CA ASN A 202 12.56 -1.34 -27.26
C ASN A 202 12.24 -1.66 -28.76
N PRO A 203 13.05 -1.14 -29.71
CA PRO A 203 12.84 -1.40 -31.14
C PRO A 203 13.10 -2.86 -31.53
N ASP A 204 13.91 -3.58 -30.75
CA ASP A 204 14.21 -5.00 -30.95
C ASP A 204 13.07 -5.92 -30.49
N GLY A 205 12.02 -5.38 -29.88
CA GLY A 205 10.86 -6.12 -29.39
C GLY A 205 11.01 -6.73 -27.99
N GLU A 206 12.04 -6.32 -27.24
CA GLU A 206 12.31 -6.73 -25.87
C GLU A 206 11.73 -5.74 -24.85
N TRP A 207 11.17 -6.28 -23.76
CA TRP A 207 10.68 -5.50 -22.63
C TRP A 207 11.82 -5.22 -21.64
N ILE A 208 12.19 -3.95 -21.52
CA ILE A 208 13.30 -3.51 -20.66
C ILE A 208 12.72 -2.68 -19.50
N PRO A 209 13.17 -2.90 -18.25
CA PRO A 209 12.80 -2.04 -17.13
C PRO A 209 13.12 -0.56 -17.40
N PHE A 210 12.20 0.33 -17.03
CA PHE A 210 12.32 1.77 -17.26
C PHE A 210 13.62 2.34 -16.69
N GLU A 211 14.03 1.90 -15.49
CA GLU A 211 15.29 2.29 -14.83
C GLU A 211 16.54 2.06 -15.70
N LYS A 212 16.58 0.95 -16.46
CA LYS A 212 17.70 0.66 -17.35
C LYS A 212 17.71 1.59 -18.56
N MET A 213 16.53 1.92 -19.09
CA MET A 213 16.41 2.80 -20.25
C MET A 213 16.73 4.26 -19.93
N ILE A 214 16.36 4.76 -18.75
CA ILE A 214 16.74 6.13 -18.33
C ILE A 214 18.24 6.26 -18.08
N THR A 215 18.91 5.17 -17.71
CA THR A 215 20.36 5.16 -17.53
C THR A 215 21.07 5.30 -18.88
N GLN A 216 20.52 4.69 -19.93
CA GLN A 216 21.08 4.77 -21.29
C GLN A 216 20.68 6.07 -22.00
N TYR A 217 19.45 6.52 -21.80
CA TYR A 217 18.88 7.68 -22.47
C TYR A 217 18.22 8.60 -21.43
N PRO A 218 18.99 9.39 -20.68
CA PRO A 218 18.41 10.33 -19.72
C PRO A 218 17.60 11.42 -20.43
N LEU A 219 16.66 12.03 -19.71
CA LEU A 219 15.75 13.06 -20.25
C LEU A 219 16.48 14.21 -20.95
N ASP A 220 17.63 14.63 -20.42
CA ASP A 220 18.42 15.72 -20.98
C ASP A 220 19.07 15.34 -22.32
N ALA A 221 19.47 14.09 -22.48
CA ALA A 221 19.99 13.58 -23.75
C ALA A 221 18.90 13.57 -24.82
N LEU A 222 17.68 13.12 -24.47
CA LEU A 222 16.55 13.11 -25.41
C LEU A 222 16.17 14.52 -25.86
N LYS A 223 16.17 15.51 -24.95
CA LYS A 223 15.91 16.91 -25.30
C LYS A 223 16.95 17.49 -26.27
N SER A 224 18.20 17.04 -26.19
CA SER A 224 19.26 17.50 -27.10
C SER A 224 19.18 16.89 -28.51
N MET A 225 18.40 15.83 -28.68
CA MET A 225 18.19 15.13 -29.95
C MET A 225 16.91 15.57 -30.68
N THR A 226 16.12 16.47 -30.08
CA THR A 226 14.90 17.04 -30.66
C THR A 226 15.21 18.41 -31.26
#